data_AF-A0A937T5S7-F1
#
_entry.id   AF-A0A937T5S7-F1
#
_cell.length_a   1.000
_cell.length_b   1.000
_cell.length_c   1.000
_cell.angle_alpha   90.00
_cell.angle_beta   90.00
_cell.angle_gamma   90.00
#
_symmetry.space_group_name_H-M   'P 1'
#
loop_
_entity.id
_entity.type
_entity.pdbx_description
1 polymer ?
#
loop_
_entity_poly.entity_id
_entity_poly.type
_entity_poly.pdbx_seq_one_letter_code
_entity_poly.pdbx_strand_id
1 'polypeptide(L)'
;MAVVALRLAVGWHFFREGADKIISGDFSSAGFMKVAKGPLTPVFRAMAWDADGLARLDEKATLDAWNQYREQVVRRYGLDDKQAAKAEGIYKNSEQQLKDFFEENAEDIYVYRKGLERRDLNRQDPAYNEVTSLSGQASQIERELSGQVGPWLAEIEAIRSGYVRDLNGLATEEQTARGSLAMNKPGRKLMDTVFIDQIIPVFDLIVGALLILGLLTRLTSLAGAGFLATIIATQWPWAPGAVPAHYQIIEMFALLVLAAVGAGRFFGLDFFTGLLWRRCCRKKTENNSSENN
;
A
#
# COMPACT_ATOMS: atom_id res chain seq x y z
N MET A 1 9.83 13.12 33.05
CA MET A 1 8.41 12.71 32.92
C MET A 1 7.79 13.13 31.59
N ALA A 2 7.85 14.41 31.18
CA ALA A 2 7.24 14.86 29.92
C ALA A 2 7.69 14.08 28.66
N VAL A 3 8.99 13.79 28.52
CA VAL A 3 9.54 12.98 27.41
C VAL A 3 8.98 11.55 27.40
N VAL A 4 8.74 10.96 28.57
CA VAL A 4 8.14 9.63 28.69
C VAL A 4 6.67 9.68 28.28
N ALA A 5 5.93 10.71 28.72
CA ALA A 5 4.54 10.91 28.30
C ALA A 5 4.42 11.11 26.78
N LEU A 6 5.31 11.92 26.18
CA LEU A 6 5.37 12.11 24.72
C LEU A 6 5.65 10.79 24.01
N ARG A 7 6.62 10.00 24.48
CA ARG A 7 6.93 8.67 23.93
C ARG A 7 5.71 7.75 23.95
N LEU A 8 5.02 7.67 25.09
CA LEU A 8 3.84 6.82 25.24
C LEU A 8 2.68 7.31 24.38
N ALA A 9 2.46 8.62 24.27
CA ALA A 9 1.41 9.19 23.44
C ALA A 9 1.63 8.92 21.94
N VAL A 10 2.83 9.19 21.44
CA VAL A 10 3.17 8.92 20.03
C VAL A 10 3.18 7.42 19.75
N GLY A 11 3.73 6.62 20.66
CA GLY A 11 3.71 5.16 20.55
C GLY A 11 2.30 4.58 20.52
N TRP A 12 1.40 5.11 21.35
CA TRP A 12 -0.01 4.73 21.36
C TRP A 12 -0.72 5.09 20.06
N HIS A 13 -0.45 6.27 19.51
CA HIS A 13 -1.02 6.70 18.24
C HIS A 13 -0.62 5.75 17.10
N PHE A 14 0.67 5.49 16.89
CA PHE A 14 1.15 4.53 15.89
C PHE A 14 0.60 3.11 16.11
N PHE A 15 0.56 2.64 17.35
CA PHE A 15 0.07 1.30 17.67
C PHE A 15 -1.40 1.14 17.28
N ARG A 16 -2.23 2.13 17.65
CA ARG A 16 -3.65 2.14 17.31
C ARG A 16 -3.86 2.25 15.81
N GLU A 17 -3.14 3.16 15.16
CA GLU A 17 -3.19 3.33 13.70
C GLU A 17 -2.84 2.05 12.94
N GLY A 18 -1.85 1.28 13.40
CA GLY A 18 -1.52 -0.02 12.82
C GLY A 18 -2.59 -1.08 13.11
N ALA A 19 -3.06 -1.15 14.36
CA ALA A 19 -4.08 -2.10 14.78
C ALA A 19 -5.41 -1.89 14.04
N ASP A 20 -5.88 -0.64 13.94
CA ASP A 20 -7.14 -0.30 13.26
C ASP A 20 -7.09 -0.71 11.78
N LYS A 21 -5.95 -0.50 11.09
CA LYS A 21 -5.75 -0.92 9.70
C LYS A 21 -5.71 -2.45 9.52
N ILE A 22 -5.12 -3.18 10.48
CA ILE A 22 -5.08 -4.65 10.45
C ILE A 22 -6.47 -5.23 10.69
N ILE A 23 -7.21 -4.65 11.65
CA ILE A 23 -8.55 -5.11 12.03
C ILE A 23 -9.56 -4.81 10.92
N SER A 24 -9.47 -3.64 10.27
CA SER A 24 -10.39 -3.27 9.20
C SER A 24 -10.23 -4.16 7.97
N GLY A 25 -8.99 -4.58 7.67
CA GLY A 25 -8.68 -5.49 6.56
C GLY A 25 -8.89 -4.91 5.16
N ASP A 26 -9.34 -3.65 5.07
CA ASP A 26 -9.69 -2.92 3.85
C ASP A 26 -8.79 -1.69 3.61
N PHE A 27 -7.76 -1.51 4.43
CA PHE A 27 -6.81 -0.40 4.29
C PHE A 27 -6.20 -0.36 2.89
N SER A 28 -6.16 0.82 2.28
CA SER A 28 -5.40 1.05 1.07
C SER A 28 -4.77 2.44 0.96
N SER A 29 -3.50 2.45 0.56
CA SER A 29 -2.71 3.63 0.24
C SER A 29 -2.92 4.13 -1.20
N ALA A 30 -3.76 3.46 -2.01
CA ALA A 30 -3.97 3.79 -3.42
C ALA A 30 -4.40 5.25 -3.61
N GLY A 31 -5.38 5.70 -2.83
CA GLY A 31 -5.90 7.07 -2.90
C GLY A 31 -4.81 8.09 -2.63
N PHE A 32 -4.01 7.84 -1.58
CA PHE A 32 -2.89 8.69 -1.19
C PHE A 32 -1.82 8.80 -2.28
N MET A 33 -1.43 7.67 -2.88
CA MET A 33 -0.44 7.62 -3.95
C MET A 33 -0.90 8.37 -5.22
N LYS A 34 -2.19 8.25 -5.58
CA LYS A 34 -2.76 8.90 -6.77
C LYS A 34 -2.76 10.43 -6.66
N VAL A 35 -3.06 10.96 -5.47
CA VAL A 35 -3.16 12.39 -5.21
C VAL A 35 -1.86 13.03 -4.70
N ALA A 36 -0.73 12.33 -4.78
CA ALA A 36 0.57 12.87 -4.37
C ALA A 36 0.92 14.17 -5.11
N LYS A 37 1.22 15.24 -4.36
CA LYS A 37 1.66 16.56 -4.79
C LYS A 37 2.96 16.95 -4.07
N GLY A 38 4.10 16.83 -4.74
CA GLY A 38 5.40 17.20 -4.18
C GLY A 38 6.58 16.56 -4.92
N PRO A 39 7.80 16.68 -4.36
CA PRO A 39 9.02 16.13 -4.98
C PRO A 39 8.97 14.62 -5.18
N LEU A 40 8.20 13.87 -4.39
CA LEU A 40 8.05 12.42 -4.50
C LEU A 40 6.86 11.98 -5.36
N THR A 41 6.15 12.90 -6.01
CA THR A 41 4.99 12.57 -6.87
C THR A 41 5.29 11.49 -7.91
N PRO A 42 6.40 11.54 -8.69
CA PRO A 42 6.67 10.51 -9.70
C PRO A 42 6.82 9.11 -9.09
N VAL A 43 7.48 9.01 -7.93
CA VAL A 43 7.72 7.75 -7.23
C VAL A 43 6.41 7.18 -6.69
N PHE A 44 5.61 7.98 -6.00
CA PHE A 44 4.34 7.51 -5.42
C PHE A 44 3.30 7.16 -6.47
N ARG A 45 3.19 7.94 -7.54
CA ARG A 45 2.30 7.62 -8.67
C ARG A 45 2.76 6.35 -9.40
N ALA A 46 4.07 6.09 -9.50
CA ALA A 46 4.58 4.86 -10.12
C ALA A 46 4.26 3.60 -9.30
N MET A 47 4.18 3.72 -7.98
CA MET A 47 3.76 2.66 -7.05
C MET A 47 2.25 2.43 -7.05
N ALA A 48 1.44 3.39 -7.52
CA ALA A 48 -0.01 3.20 -7.59
C ALA A 48 -0.35 2.03 -8.52
N TRP A 49 -0.85 0.93 -7.95
CA TRP A 49 -1.26 -0.22 -8.73
C TRP A 49 -2.42 0.18 -9.64
N ASP A 50 -2.24 -0.08 -10.93
CA ASP A 50 -3.26 0.09 -11.96
C ASP A 50 -4.01 1.43 -11.86
N ALA A 51 -3.24 2.52 -11.69
CA ALA A 51 -3.79 3.84 -11.39
C ALA A 51 -4.79 4.32 -12.44
N ASP A 52 -4.50 3.98 -13.70
CA ASP A 52 -5.25 4.30 -14.91
C ASP A 52 -6.16 3.14 -15.39
N GLY A 53 -6.28 2.05 -14.62
CA GLY A 53 -7.14 0.93 -14.98
C GLY A 53 -6.66 0.05 -16.15
N LEU A 54 -5.55 0.41 -16.80
CA LEU A 54 -5.09 -0.23 -18.04
C LEU A 54 -4.85 -1.73 -17.94
N ALA A 55 -4.42 -2.23 -16.78
CA ALA A 55 -4.21 -3.66 -16.57
C ALA A 55 -5.53 -4.45 -16.50
N ARG A 56 -6.60 -3.82 -16.00
CA ARG A 56 -7.96 -4.40 -15.98
C ARG A 56 -8.73 -4.14 -17.28
N LEU A 57 -8.41 -3.06 -17.98
CA LEU A 57 -8.95 -2.73 -19.31
C LEU A 57 -8.25 -3.50 -20.45
N ASP A 58 -7.31 -4.39 -20.14
CA ASP A 58 -6.77 -5.36 -21.10
C ASP A 58 -7.62 -6.62 -21.02
N GLU A 59 -8.58 -6.74 -21.95
CA GLU A 59 -9.52 -7.87 -22.01
C GLU A 59 -8.78 -9.20 -22.02
N LYS A 60 -7.81 -9.35 -22.93
CA LYS A 60 -7.07 -10.60 -23.11
C LYS A 60 -6.29 -10.96 -21.85
N ALA A 61 -5.51 -10.03 -21.31
CA ALA A 61 -4.72 -10.30 -20.11
C ALA A 61 -5.61 -10.60 -18.89
N THR A 62 -6.79 -9.97 -18.81
CA THR A 62 -7.77 -10.22 -17.75
C THR A 62 -8.37 -11.61 -17.86
N LEU A 63 -8.81 -12.02 -19.06
CA LEU A 63 -9.33 -13.36 -19.31
C LEU A 63 -8.27 -14.46 -19.07
N ASP A 64 -7.03 -14.23 -19.52
CA ASP A 64 -5.91 -15.14 -19.28
C ASP A 64 -5.68 -15.33 -17.76
N ALA A 65 -5.72 -14.25 -16.98
CA ALA A 65 -5.59 -14.30 -15.53
C ALA A 65 -6.77 -15.03 -14.86
N TRP A 66 -7.99 -14.85 -15.37
CA TRP A 66 -9.18 -15.55 -14.85
C TRP A 66 -9.11 -17.05 -15.14
N ASN A 67 -8.71 -17.43 -16.35
CA ASN A 67 -8.51 -18.83 -16.69
C ASN A 67 -7.41 -19.48 -15.83
N GLN A 68 -6.27 -18.81 -15.64
CA GLN A 68 -5.22 -19.29 -14.74
C GLN A 68 -5.71 -19.45 -13.31
N TYR A 69 -6.56 -18.55 -12.83
CA TYR A 69 -7.15 -18.65 -11.50
C TYR A 69 -8.08 -19.86 -11.37
N ARG A 70 -8.93 -20.13 -12.38
CA ARG A 70 -9.74 -21.36 -12.42
C ARG A 70 -8.90 -22.62 -12.29
N GLU A 71 -7.82 -22.71 -13.08
CA GLU A 71 -6.91 -23.85 -13.03
C GLU A 71 -6.27 -24.01 -11.65
N GLN A 72 -5.91 -22.90 -11.01
CA GLN A 72 -5.40 -22.90 -9.64
C GLN A 72 -6.45 -23.41 -8.66
N VAL A 73 -7.70 -22.98 -8.76
CA VAL A 73 -8.82 -23.47 -7.92
C VAL A 73 -9.00 -24.98 -8.08
N VAL A 74 -9.06 -25.48 -9.33
CA VAL A 74 -9.20 -26.91 -9.63
C VAL A 74 -8.08 -27.72 -8.98
N ARG A 75 -6.82 -27.30 -9.17
CA ARG A 75 -5.66 -27.98 -8.59
C ARG A 75 -5.60 -27.88 -7.07
N ARG A 76 -5.96 -26.72 -6.51
CA ARG A 76 -5.79 -26.40 -5.09
C ARG A 76 -6.81 -27.10 -4.20
N TYR A 77 -8.02 -27.30 -4.70
CA TYR A 77 -9.08 -28.02 -4.01
C TYR A 77 -9.20 -29.49 -4.45
N GLY A 78 -8.52 -29.88 -5.53
CA GLY A 78 -8.64 -31.24 -6.08
C GLY A 78 -10.08 -31.50 -6.53
N LEU A 79 -10.64 -30.57 -7.31
CA LEU A 79 -12.02 -30.67 -7.78
C LEU A 79 -12.20 -31.92 -8.66
N ASP A 80 -13.31 -32.63 -8.46
CA ASP A 80 -13.68 -33.77 -9.30
C ASP A 80 -14.15 -33.32 -10.71
N ASP A 81 -14.34 -34.26 -11.63
CA ASP A 81 -14.73 -33.96 -13.01
C ASP A 81 -16.05 -33.17 -13.12
N LYS A 82 -17.00 -33.39 -12.20
CA LYS A 82 -18.29 -32.67 -12.19
C LYS A 82 -18.10 -31.24 -11.69
N GLN A 83 -17.30 -31.05 -10.65
CA GLN A 83 -16.92 -29.73 -10.12
C GLN A 83 -16.10 -28.95 -11.16
N ALA A 84 -15.17 -29.61 -11.86
CA ALA A 84 -14.38 -29.01 -12.93
C ALA A 84 -15.24 -28.57 -14.12
N ALA A 85 -16.22 -29.39 -14.52
CA ALA A 85 -17.18 -29.01 -15.56
C ALA A 85 -18.05 -27.81 -15.15
N LYS A 86 -18.44 -27.71 -13.87
CA LYS A 86 -19.12 -26.52 -13.34
C LYS A 86 -18.21 -25.29 -13.35
N ALA A 87 -16.94 -25.44 -12.95
CA ALA A 87 -15.96 -24.35 -12.98
C ALA A 87 -15.74 -23.79 -14.41
N GLU A 88 -15.74 -24.67 -15.42
CA GLU A 88 -15.72 -24.26 -16.83
C GLU A 88 -16.94 -23.43 -17.22
N GLY A 89 -18.15 -23.87 -16.81
CA GLY A 89 -19.38 -23.13 -17.07
C GLY A 89 -19.40 -21.74 -16.42
N ILE A 90 -18.93 -21.64 -15.18
CA ILE A 90 -18.78 -20.36 -14.46
C ILE A 90 -17.80 -19.45 -15.21
N TYR A 91 -16.66 -19.97 -15.66
CA TYR A 91 -15.70 -19.21 -16.45
C TYR A 91 -16.31 -18.67 -17.74
N LYS A 92 -17.01 -19.51 -18.53
CA LYS A 92 -17.63 -19.06 -19.79
C LYS A 92 -18.67 -17.96 -19.57
N ASN A 93 -19.46 -18.06 -18.52
CA ASN A 93 -20.45 -17.03 -18.18
C ASN A 93 -19.77 -15.70 -17.83
N SER A 94 -18.75 -15.72 -16.97
CA SER A 94 -18.01 -14.51 -16.60
C SER A 94 -17.18 -13.96 -17.76
N GLU A 95 -16.60 -14.83 -18.61
CA GLU A 95 -15.93 -14.43 -19.85
C GLU A 95 -16.88 -13.68 -20.78
N GLN A 96 -18.10 -14.18 -20.97
CA GLN A 96 -19.10 -13.49 -21.79
C GLN A 96 -19.48 -12.13 -21.20
N GLN A 97 -19.74 -12.05 -19.89
CA GLN A 97 -20.03 -10.77 -19.22
C GLN A 97 -18.90 -9.75 -19.42
N LEU A 98 -17.65 -10.19 -19.35
CA LEU A 98 -16.51 -9.30 -19.57
C LEU A 98 -16.42 -8.87 -21.04
N LYS A 99 -16.66 -9.77 -21.99
CA LYS A 99 -16.68 -9.45 -23.42
C LYS A 99 -17.78 -8.47 -23.76
N ASP A 100 -19.00 -8.71 -23.28
CA ASP A 100 -20.14 -7.81 -23.46
C ASP A 100 -19.80 -6.41 -22.92
N PHE A 101 -19.19 -6.33 -21.73
CA PHE A 101 -18.71 -5.06 -21.17
C PHE A 101 -17.72 -4.34 -22.12
N PHE A 102 -16.74 -5.05 -22.69
CA PHE A 102 -15.77 -4.44 -23.61
C PHE A 102 -16.40 -4.04 -24.94
N GLU A 103 -17.34 -4.82 -25.45
CA GLU A 103 -18.08 -4.50 -26.68
C GLU A 103 -18.94 -3.25 -26.50
N GLU A 104 -19.67 -3.15 -25.38
CA GLU A 104 -20.53 -2.01 -25.06
C GLU A 104 -19.74 -0.71 -24.83
N ASN A 105 -18.53 -0.81 -24.25
CA ASN A 105 -17.71 0.35 -23.88
C ASN A 105 -16.53 0.61 -24.84
N ALA A 106 -16.46 -0.08 -25.98
CA ALA A 106 -15.29 -0.07 -26.86
C ALA A 106 -14.87 1.34 -27.31
N GLU A 107 -15.83 2.16 -27.74
CA GLU A 107 -15.58 3.53 -28.19
C GLU A 107 -15.08 4.41 -27.05
N ASP A 108 -15.75 4.37 -25.90
CA ASP A 108 -15.39 5.20 -24.76
C ASP A 108 -14.03 4.81 -24.17
N ILE A 109 -13.71 3.51 -24.12
CA ILE A 109 -12.39 3.02 -23.71
C ILE A 109 -11.31 3.50 -24.68
N TYR A 110 -11.60 3.53 -25.99
CA TYR A 110 -10.66 4.08 -26.98
C TYR A 110 -10.42 5.57 -26.75
N VAL A 111 -11.48 6.36 -26.56
CA VAL A 111 -11.39 7.80 -26.26
C VAL A 111 -10.63 8.04 -24.95
N TYR A 112 -10.90 7.24 -23.93
CA TYR A 112 -10.19 7.28 -22.65
C TYR A 112 -8.69 7.07 -22.81
N ARG A 113 -8.28 6.03 -23.58
CA ARG A 113 -6.86 5.77 -23.88
C ARG A 113 -6.20 6.94 -24.60
N LYS A 114 -6.90 7.60 -25.53
CA LYS A 114 -6.43 8.83 -26.18
C LYS A 114 -6.32 10.01 -25.21
N GLY A 115 -7.24 10.11 -24.25
CA GLY A 115 -7.17 11.07 -23.15
C GLY A 115 -5.93 10.87 -22.28
N LEU A 116 -5.57 9.61 -21.96
CA LEU A 116 -4.34 9.28 -21.24
C LEU A 116 -3.08 9.69 -22.01
N GLU A 117 -3.01 9.39 -23.31
CA GLU A 117 -1.89 9.82 -24.17
C GLU A 117 -1.70 11.34 -24.11
N ARG A 118 -2.79 12.10 -24.24
CA ARG A 118 -2.75 13.58 -24.14
C ARG A 118 -2.30 14.06 -22.77
N ARG A 119 -2.80 13.45 -21.69
CA ARG A 119 -2.38 13.78 -20.32
C ARG A 119 -0.89 13.54 -20.12
N ASP A 120 -0.37 12.42 -20.64
CA ASP A 120 1.04 12.07 -20.47
C ASP A 120 1.97 12.96 -21.31
N LEU A 121 1.50 13.47 -22.45
CA LEU A 121 2.17 14.54 -23.19
C LEU A 121 2.18 15.86 -22.39
N ASN A 122 1.05 16.27 -21.81
CA ASN A 122 0.98 17.48 -20.98
C ASN A 122 1.92 17.41 -19.77
N ARG A 123 2.10 16.24 -19.16
CA ARG A 123 3.02 16.04 -18.03
C ARG A 123 4.50 16.21 -18.40
N GLN A 124 4.85 16.04 -19.67
CA GLN A 124 6.23 16.21 -20.14
C GLN A 124 6.58 17.68 -20.40
N ASP A 125 5.57 18.54 -20.56
CA ASP A 125 5.75 19.97 -20.79
C ASP A 125 5.90 20.73 -19.44
N PRO A 126 7.06 21.36 -19.17
CA PRO A 126 7.28 22.13 -17.95
C PRO A 126 6.24 23.24 -17.71
N ALA A 127 5.65 23.79 -18.77
CA ALA A 127 4.64 24.85 -18.66
C ALA A 127 3.43 24.41 -17.83
N TYR A 128 3.07 23.12 -17.86
CA TYR A 128 1.97 22.57 -17.07
C TYR A 128 2.26 22.49 -15.56
N ASN A 129 3.53 22.57 -15.15
CA ASN A 129 3.93 22.61 -13.74
C ASN A 129 4.21 24.03 -13.25
N GLU A 130 4.62 24.94 -14.14
CA GLU A 130 5.03 26.30 -13.79
C GLU A 130 3.89 27.33 -13.87
N VAL A 131 2.92 27.11 -14.76
CA VAL A 131 1.82 28.04 -14.99
C VAL A 131 0.57 27.59 -14.24
N THR A 132 0.10 28.41 -13.28
CA THR A 132 -1.04 28.07 -12.40
C THR A 132 -2.31 27.66 -13.17
N SER A 133 -2.64 28.34 -14.27
CA SER A 133 -3.81 28.00 -15.10
C SER A 133 -3.66 26.64 -15.78
N LEU A 134 -2.49 26.32 -16.32
CA LEU A 134 -2.20 25.03 -16.96
C LEU A 134 -2.14 23.90 -15.94
N SER A 135 -1.56 24.13 -14.76
CA SER A 135 -1.60 23.18 -13.64
C SER A 135 -3.03 22.89 -13.19
N GLY A 136 -3.90 23.91 -13.17
CA GLY A 136 -5.33 23.78 -12.92
C GLY A 136 -6.01 22.88 -13.97
N GLN A 137 -5.76 23.15 -15.26
CA GLN A 137 -6.28 22.34 -16.37
C GLN A 137 -5.79 20.89 -16.32
N ALA A 138 -4.50 20.64 -16.06
CA ALA A 138 -3.96 19.29 -15.91
C ALA A 138 -4.65 18.54 -14.76
N SER A 139 -4.87 19.22 -13.64
CA SER A 139 -5.57 18.61 -12.49
C SER A 139 -7.03 18.31 -12.81
N GLN A 140 -7.70 19.13 -13.61
CA GLN A 140 -9.07 18.87 -14.08
C GLN A 140 -9.11 17.65 -15.01
N ILE A 141 -8.23 17.59 -16.00
CA ILE A 141 -8.11 16.44 -16.93
C ILE A 141 -7.87 15.14 -16.15
N GLU A 142 -6.99 15.15 -15.14
CA GLU A 142 -6.75 13.99 -14.29
C GLU A 142 -8.02 13.53 -13.54
N ARG A 143 -8.83 14.47 -13.05
CA ARG A 143 -10.10 14.15 -12.36
C ARG A 143 -11.15 13.60 -13.31
N GLU A 144 -11.28 14.18 -14.50
CA GLU A 144 -12.22 13.72 -15.54
C GLU A 144 -11.88 12.29 -15.97
N LEU A 145 -10.61 12.01 -16.28
CA LEU A 145 -10.14 10.67 -16.62
C LEU A 145 -10.37 9.66 -15.48
N SER A 146 -10.07 10.06 -14.24
CA SER A 146 -10.33 9.20 -13.08
C SER A 146 -11.82 8.95 -12.86
N GLY A 147 -12.67 9.94 -13.14
CA GLY A 147 -14.12 9.82 -13.04
C GLY A 147 -14.72 8.92 -14.13
N GLN A 148 -14.16 8.96 -15.34
CA GLN A 148 -14.59 8.11 -16.46
C GLN A 148 -14.28 6.63 -16.21
N VAL A 149 -13.06 6.31 -15.78
CA VAL A 149 -12.62 4.91 -15.60
C VAL A 149 -13.17 4.25 -14.33
N GLY A 150 -13.56 5.06 -13.32
CA GLY A 150 -14.03 4.55 -12.03
C GLY A 150 -15.19 3.56 -12.11
N PRO A 151 -16.32 3.91 -12.75
CA PRO A 151 -17.48 3.02 -12.92
C PRO A 151 -17.14 1.72 -13.65
N TRP A 152 -16.38 1.79 -14.74
CA TRP A 152 -15.91 0.63 -15.50
C TRP A 152 -15.10 -0.35 -14.65
N LEU A 153 -14.16 0.17 -13.86
CA LEU A 153 -13.36 -0.69 -12.98
C LEU A 153 -14.20 -1.30 -11.86
N ALA A 154 -15.24 -0.62 -11.39
CA ALA A 154 -16.17 -1.15 -10.40
C ALA A 154 -17.02 -2.29 -10.99
N GLU A 155 -17.43 -2.17 -12.26
CA GLU A 155 -18.17 -3.20 -12.97
C GLU A 155 -17.32 -4.45 -13.23
N ILE A 156 -16.10 -4.27 -13.77
CA ILE A 156 -15.13 -5.37 -13.94
C ILE A 156 -14.85 -6.05 -12.60
N GLU A 157 -14.69 -5.27 -11.52
CA GLU A 157 -14.47 -5.79 -10.18
C GLU A 157 -15.70 -6.56 -9.65
N ALA A 158 -16.92 -6.11 -9.95
CA ALA A 158 -18.14 -6.81 -9.60
C ALA A 158 -18.21 -8.19 -10.29
N ILE A 159 -17.97 -8.24 -11.61
CA ILE A 159 -17.91 -9.49 -12.38
C ILE A 159 -16.83 -10.41 -11.78
N ARG A 160 -15.62 -9.89 -11.57
CA ARG A 160 -14.50 -10.63 -10.98
C ARG A 160 -14.82 -11.18 -9.59
N SER A 161 -15.45 -10.39 -8.75
CA SER A 161 -15.79 -10.78 -7.37
C SER A 161 -16.84 -11.88 -7.35
N GLY A 162 -17.84 -11.83 -8.24
CA GLY A 162 -18.82 -12.89 -8.44
C GLY A 162 -18.15 -14.17 -8.91
N TYR A 163 -17.33 -14.08 -9.96
CA TYR A 163 -16.54 -15.19 -10.50
C TYR A 163 -15.68 -15.89 -9.43
N VAL A 164 -14.94 -15.11 -8.63
CA VAL A 164 -14.10 -15.63 -7.54
C VAL A 164 -14.93 -16.30 -6.45
N ARG A 165 -16.07 -15.72 -6.09
CA ARG A 165 -16.99 -16.27 -5.08
C ARG A 165 -17.57 -17.60 -5.55
N ASP A 166 -18.07 -17.64 -6.78
CA ASP A 166 -18.74 -18.82 -7.35
C ASP A 166 -17.77 -19.99 -7.51
N LEU A 167 -16.53 -19.72 -7.96
CA LEU A 167 -15.49 -20.75 -8.03
C LEU A 167 -15.07 -21.29 -6.67
N ASN A 168 -14.87 -20.42 -5.67
CA ASN A 168 -14.54 -20.89 -4.32
C ASN A 168 -15.70 -21.67 -3.68
N GLY A 169 -16.95 -21.33 -4.03
CA GLY A 169 -18.15 -22.02 -3.57
C GLY A 169 -18.36 -23.43 -4.14
N LEU A 170 -17.57 -23.85 -5.14
CA LEU A 170 -17.62 -25.21 -5.66
C LEU A 170 -16.97 -26.25 -4.74
N ALA A 171 -16.04 -25.81 -3.89
CA ALA A 171 -15.31 -26.69 -3.00
C ALA A 171 -16.15 -27.06 -1.77
N THR A 172 -16.05 -28.32 -1.32
CA THR A 172 -16.68 -28.78 -0.08
C THR A 172 -16.01 -28.16 1.16
N GLU A 173 -16.65 -28.26 2.32
CA GLU A 173 -16.05 -27.80 3.59
C GLU A 173 -14.69 -28.47 3.87
N GLU A 174 -14.56 -29.76 3.53
CA GLU A 174 -13.29 -30.50 3.64
C GLU A 174 -12.22 -29.99 2.67
N GLN A 175 -12.61 -29.63 1.44
CA GLN A 175 -11.71 -29.08 0.42
C GLN A 175 -11.29 -27.63 0.74
N THR A 176 -12.14 -26.87 1.42
CA THR A 176 -11.90 -25.48 1.86
C THR A 176 -11.20 -25.36 3.21
N ALA A 177 -10.86 -26.48 3.87
CA ALA A 177 -10.12 -26.50 5.14
C ALA A 177 -8.81 -25.69 5.14
N ARG A 178 -8.24 -25.44 3.96
CA ARG A 178 -7.04 -24.61 3.77
C ARG A 178 -7.34 -23.15 3.39
N GLY A 179 -8.57 -22.67 3.59
CA GLY A 179 -9.03 -21.32 3.27
C GLY A 179 -9.41 -21.11 1.80
N SER A 180 -10.14 -20.03 1.55
CA SER A 180 -10.49 -19.59 0.19
C SER A 180 -9.25 -19.08 -0.56
N LEU A 181 -9.22 -19.29 -1.88
CA LEU A 181 -8.17 -18.77 -2.73
C LEU A 181 -8.56 -17.36 -3.17
N ALA A 182 -7.66 -16.40 -2.97
CA ALA A 182 -7.80 -15.05 -3.51
C ALA A 182 -7.23 -15.00 -4.93
N MET A 183 -7.91 -14.32 -5.84
CA MET A 183 -7.39 -14.07 -7.18
C MET A 183 -6.32 -12.98 -7.14
N ASN A 184 -5.18 -13.25 -7.78
CA ASN A 184 -4.12 -12.26 -7.94
C ASN A 184 -4.59 -11.09 -8.82
N LYS A 185 -4.23 -9.88 -8.42
CA LYS A 185 -4.51 -8.67 -9.20
C LYS A 185 -3.58 -8.62 -10.44
N PRO A 186 -4.07 -8.32 -11.64
CA PRO A 186 -3.23 -8.24 -12.84
C PRO A 186 -2.24 -7.07 -12.78
N GLY A 187 -1.11 -7.17 -13.50
CA GLY A 187 -0.16 -6.05 -13.62
C GLY A 187 0.57 -5.66 -12.33
N ARG A 188 0.79 -6.60 -11.40
CA ARG A 188 1.56 -6.38 -10.16
C ARG A 188 2.95 -5.83 -10.47
N LYS A 189 3.41 -4.87 -9.67
CA LYS A 189 4.83 -4.48 -9.64
C LYS A 189 5.42 -4.88 -8.29
N LEU A 190 6.74 -5.01 -8.21
CA LEU A 190 7.44 -5.38 -6.97
C LEU A 190 7.13 -4.39 -5.83
N MET A 191 7.14 -3.09 -6.13
CA MET A 191 6.77 -2.03 -5.21
C MET A 191 5.50 -1.36 -5.72
N ASP A 192 4.36 -1.97 -5.41
CA ASP A 192 3.05 -1.40 -5.71
C ASP A 192 2.19 -1.23 -4.45
N THR A 193 1.05 -0.57 -4.62
CA THR A 193 0.13 -0.24 -3.53
C THR A 193 -0.22 -1.44 -2.67
N VAL A 194 -0.48 -2.62 -3.24
CA VAL A 194 -0.91 -3.77 -2.43
C VAL A 194 0.23 -4.30 -1.57
N PHE A 195 1.47 -4.24 -2.07
CA PHE A 195 2.63 -4.59 -1.24
C PHE A 195 2.80 -3.59 -0.10
N ILE A 196 2.63 -2.30 -0.39
CA ILE A 196 2.71 -1.23 0.61
C ILE A 196 1.56 -1.33 1.64
N ASP A 197 0.37 -1.70 1.21
CA ASP A 197 -0.82 -1.87 2.05
C ASP A 197 -0.65 -3.01 3.06
N GLN A 198 0.19 -4.00 2.76
CA GLN A 198 0.55 -5.06 3.70
C GLN A 198 1.62 -4.63 4.72
N ILE A 199 2.52 -3.72 4.32
CA ILE A 199 3.65 -3.30 5.15
C ILE A 199 3.26 -2.20 6.13
N ILE A 200 2.55 -1.15 5.67
CA ILE A 200 2.25 0.03 6.48
C ILE A 200 1.58 -0.34 7.82
N PRO A 201 0.53 -1.17 7.86
CA PRO A 201 -0.14 -1.50 9.13
C PRO A 201 0.78 -2.21 10.12
N VAL A 202 1.60 -3.15 9.62
CA VAL A 202 2.56 -3.90 10.44
C VAL A 202 3.68 -2.99 10.92
N PHE A 203 4.18 -2.11 10.07
CA PHE A 203 5.17 -1.10 10.42
C PHE A 203 4.66 -0.19 11.53
N ASP A 204 3.47 0.39 11.38
CA ASP A 204 2.85 1.28 12.37
C ASP A 204 2.69 0.57 13.73
N LEU A 205 2.19 -0.67 13.70
CA LEU A 205 2.00 -1.51 14.89
C LEU A 205 3.33 -1.77 15.62
N ILE A 206 4.37 -2.18 14.88
CA ILE A 206 5.70 -2.47 15.44
C ILE A 206 6.33 -1.20 16.02
N VAL A 207 6.30 -0.09 15.27
CA VAL A 207 6.84 1.20 15.73
C VAL A 207 6.14 1.63 17.01
N GLY A 208 4.81 1.58 17.03
CA GLY A 208 4.02 1.92 18.20
C GLY A 208 4.35 1.05 19.42
N ALA A 209 4.39 -0.28 19.25
CA ALA A 209 4.72 -1.22 20.32
C ALA A 209 6.13 -0.98 20.88
N LEU A 210 7.13 -0.81 19.99
CA LEU A 210 8.52 -0.54 20.39
C LEU A 210 8.66 0.79 21.13
N LEU A 211 7.93 1.83 20.72
CA LEU A 211 7.90 3.11 21.43
C LEU A 211 7.24 3.00 22.81
N ILE A 212 6.13 2.26 22.94
CA ILE A 212 5.46 2.03 24.23
C ILE A 212 6.39 1.26 25.19
N LEU A 213 7.00 0.17 24.72
CA LEU A 213 7.94 -0.62 25.51
C LEU A 213 9.27 0.12 25.77
N GLY A 214 9.62 1.08 24.93
CA GLY A 214 10.86 1.84 25.01
C GLY A 214 12.06 1.00 24.60
N LEU A 215 11.88 0.18 23.55
CA LEU A 215 12.88 -0.70 22.97
C LEU A 215 13.32 -0.16 21.61
N LEU A 216 14.63 -0.08 21.39
CA LEU A 216 15.30 0.53 20.24
C LEU A 216 14.78 1.94 19.92
N THR A 217 14.37 2.70 20.93
CA THR A 217 13.60 3.95 20.82
C THR A 217 14.22 4.95 19.85
N ARG A 218 15.56 5.07 19.83
CA ARG A 218 16.23 5.96 18.87
C ARG A 218 16.02 5.54 17.42
N LEU A 219 16.23 4.26 17.11
CA LEU A 219 16.06 3.72 15.76
C LEU A 219 14.58 3.74 15.37
N THR A 220 13.70 3.32 16.28
CA THR A 220 12.25 3.32 16.08
C THR A 220 11.73 4.73 15.82
N SER A 221 12.18 5.73 16.59
CA SER A 221 11.80 7.13 16.36
C SER A 221 12.34 7.69 15.05
N LEU A 222 13.57 7.36 14.65
CA LEU A 222 14.11 7.78 13.35
C LEU A 222 13.37 7.11 12.19
N ALA A 223 13.01 5.83 12.32
CA ALA A 223 12.24 5.11 11.30
C ALA A 223 10.84 5.72 11.13
N GLY A 224 10.11 5.97 12.23
CA GLY A 224 8.81 6.63 12.19
C GLY A 224 8.90 8.06 11.64
N ALA A 225 9.92 8.84 12.04
CA ALA A 225 10.14 10.18 11.52
C ALA A 225 10.45 10.16 10.01
N GLY A 226 11.27 9.21 9.54
CA GLY A 226 11.56 9.01 8.13
C GLY A 226 10.32 8.64 7.33
N PHE A 227 9.49 7.73 7.85
CA PHE A 227 8.20 7.40 7.24
C PHE A 227 7.30 8.63 7.10
N LEU A 228 7.08 9.39 8.18
CA LEU A 228 6.28 10.61 8.13
C LEU A 228 6.89 11.68 7.20
N ALA A 229 8.22 11.78 7.13
CA ALA A 229 8.88 12.66 6.17
C ALA A 229 8.53 12.30 4.72
N THR A 230 8.41 11.02 4.38
CA THR A 230 7.93 10.61 3.04
C THR A 230 6.49 11.05 2.80
N ILE A 231 5.60 10.89 3.78
CA ILE A 231 4.20 11.31 3.70
C ILE A 231 4.11 12.84 3.48
N ILE A 232 4.86 13.62 4.25
CA ILE A 232 4.95 15.08 4.09
C ILE A 232 5.52 15.45 2.71
N ALA A 233 6.53 14.72 2.24
CA ALA A 233 7.13 14.98 0.93
C ALA A 233 6.17 14.70 -0.25
N THR A 234 5.15 13.86 -0.06
CA THR A 234 4.09 13.67 -1.05
C THR A 234 2.94 14.66 -0.95
N GLN A 235 2.85 15.43 0.12
CA GLN A 235 1.86 16.49 0.31
C GLN A 235 2.63 17.76 0.71
N TRP A 236 3.49 18.20 -0.20
CA TRP A 236 4.44 19.25 0.08
C TRP A 236 3.70 20.52 0.49
N PRO A 237 4.02 21.15 1.63
CA PRO A 237 3.21 22.25 2.16
C PRO A 237 3.00 23.42 1.19
N TRP A 238 3.88 23.58 0.21
CA TRP A 238 3.86 24.68 -0.75
C TRP A 238 3.41 24.24 -2.16
N ALA A 239 3.09 22.96 -2.34
CA ALA A 239 2.61 22.46 -3.61
C ALA A 239 1.13 22.83 -3.81
N PRO A 240 0.74 23.35 -5.00
CA PRO A 240 -0.65 23.65 -5.30
C PRO A 240 -1.56 22.43 -5.15
N GLY A 241 -2.63 22.56 -4.36
CA GLY A 241 -3.63 21.51 -4.14
C GLY A 241 -3.17 20.35 -3.24
N ALA A 242 -2.04 20.47 -2.55
CA ALA A 242 -1.62 19.51 -1.53
C ALA A 242 -2.55 19.57 -0.30
N VAL A 243 -2.81 18.40 0.29
CA VAL A 243 -3.59 18.31 1.54
C VAL A 243 -2.70 18.70 2.72
N PRO A 244 -3.17 19.51 3.68
CA PRO A 244 -2.35 19.92 4.80
C PRO A 244 -1.88 18.73 5.67
N ALA A 245 -0.57 18.54 5.78
CA ALA A 245 0.06 17.45 6.55
C ALA A 245 0.48 17.89 7.98
N HIS A 246 -0.27 18.80 8.62
CA HIS A 246 0.12 19.44 9.88
C HIS A 246 0.35 18.44 11.02
N TYR A 247 -0.54 17.45 11.16
CA TYR A 247 -0.42 16.44 12.21
C TYR A 247 0.84 15.58 12.03
N GLN A 248 1.12 15.18 10.79
CA GLN A 248 2.29 14.39 10.43
C GLN A 248 3.59 15.18 10.67
N ILE A 249 3.59 16.49 10.40
CA ILE A 249 4.75 17.36 10.69
C ILE A 249 5.02 17.42 12.19
N ILE A 250 3.99 17.68 13.01
CA ILE A 250 4.13 17.77 14.47
C ILE A 250 4.61 16.43 15.04
N GLU A 251 4.02 15.32 14.60
CA GLU A 251 4.39 13.99 15.06
C GLU A 251 5.81 13.59 14.62
N MET A 252 6.22 13.93 13.40
CA MET A 252 7.59 13.74 12.93
C MET A 252 8.59 14.49 13.82
N PHE A 253 8.34 15.76 14.16
CA PHE A 253 9.21 16.50 15.06
C PHE A 253 9.20 15.95 16.49
N ALA A 254 8.06 15.46 16.99
CA ALA A 254 8.01 14.76 18.27
C ALA A 254 8.91 13.51 18.27
N LEU A 255 8.87 12.72 17.20
CA LEU A 255 9.76 11.57 17.03
C LEU A 255 11.24 11.99 16.95
N LEU A 256 11.57 13.06 16.24
CA LEU A 256 12.95 13.58 16.20
C LEU A 256 13.45 14.03 17.58
N VAL A 257 12.59 14.64 18.39
CA VAL A 257 12.90 14.97 19.80
C VAL A 257 13.15 13.70 20.61
N LEU A 258 12.30 12.67 20.48
CA LEU A 258 12.48 11.39 21.16
C LEU A 258 13.79 10.67 20.77
N ALA A 259 14.14 10.73 19.49
CA ALA A 259 15.40 10.19 18.96
C ALA A 259 16.62 10.94 19.53
N ALA A 260 16.60 12.28 19.51
CA ALA A 260 17.68 13.11 20.00
C ALA A 260 17.93 12.91 21.50
N VAL A 261 16.87 12.98 22.31
CA VAL A 261 16.95 12.79 23.77
C VAL A 261 17.33 11.34 24.13
N GLY A 262 16.98 10.37 23.29
CA GLY A 262 17.14 8.96 23.61
C GLY A 262 16.19 8.53 24.73
N ALA A 263 14.91 8.85 24.55
CA ALA A 263 13.85 8.66 25.54
C ALA A 263 13.78 7.25 26.15
N GLY A 264 14.20 6.22 25.41
CA GLY A 264 14.23 4.83 25.90
C GLY A 264 15.12 4.58 27.12
N ARG A 265 16.11 5.45 27.39
CA ARG A 265 16.92 5.37 28.61
C ARG A 265 16.14 5.73 29.87
N PHE A 266 15.01 6.40 29.73
CA PHE A 266 14.15 6.86 30.83
C PHE A 266 12.86 6.03 30.84
N PHE A 267 12.73 5.09 31.79
CA PHE A 267 11.57 4.19 31.91
C PHE A 267 11.28 3.35 30.64
N GLY A 268 12.31 2.88 29.94
CA GLY A 268 12.20 1.99 28.78
C GLY A 268 13.17 0.81 28.85
N LEU A 269 12.90 -0.23 28.06
CA LEU A 269 13.75 -1.42 27.98
C LEU A 269 15.15 -1.15 27.41
N ASP A 270 15.35 -0.03 26.72
CA ASP A 270 16.66 0.44 26.25
C ASP A 270 17.67 0.69 27.38
N PHE A 271 17.21 0.87 28.61
CA PHE A 271 18.07 0.90 29.78
C PHE A 271 18.85 -0.42 29.93
N PHE A 272 18.19 -1.57 29.74
CA PHE A 272 18.80 -2.89 29.88
C PHE A 272 19.70 -3.25 28.70
N THR A 273 19.32 -2.88 27.47
CA THR A 273 20.15 -3.14 26.28
C THR A 273 21.45 -2.34 26.33
N GLY A 274 21.41 -1.10 26.80
CA GLY A 274 22.60 -0.28 27.07
C GLY A 274 23.49 -0.86 28.17
N LEU A 275 22.92 -1.48 29.21
CA LEU A 275 23.66 -2.15 30.29
C LEU A 275 24.34 -3.44 29.80
N LEU A 276 23.63 -4.24 28.99
CA LEU A 276 24.15 -5.47 28.38
C LEU A 276 25.26 -5.18 27.36
N TRP A 277 25.08 -4.16 26.53
CA TRP A 277 26.11 -3.71 25.58
C TRP A 277 27.37 -3.21 26.30
N ARG A 278 27.21 -2.44 27.39
CA ARG A 278 28.34 -2.01 28.23
C ARG A 278 29.04 -3.19 28.90
N ARG A 279 28.33 -4.22 29.34
CA ARG A 279 28.93 -5.45 29.89
C ARG A 279 29.71 -6.24 28.84
N CYS A 280 29.18 -6.39 27.63
CA CYS A 280 29.86 -7.11 26.54
C CYS A 280 31.09 -6.36 26.02
N CYS A 281 30.99 -5.06 25.74
CA CYS A 281 32.12 -4.29 25.23
C CYS A 281 33.20 -4.02 26.28
N ARG A 282 32.86 -3.87 27.57
CA ARG A 282 33.85 -3.72 28.65
C ARG A 282 34.64 -5.00 28.90
N LYS A 283 34.02 -6.18 28.77
CA LYS A 283 34.72 -7.48 28.86
C LYS A 283 35.78 -7.66 27.77
N LYS A 284 35.55 -7.13 26.56
CA LYS A 284 36.50 -7.21 25.45
C LYS A 284 37.75 -6.34 25.68
N THR A 285 37.61 -5.22 26.41
CA THR A 285 38.75 -4.36 26.76
C THR A 285 39.58 -4.94 27.90
N GLU A 286 38.95 -5.57 28.91
CA GLU A 286 39.66 -6.21 30.03
C GLU A 286 40.46 -7.44 29.59
N ASN A 287 39.92 -8.29 28.69
CA ASN A 287 40.65 -9.46 28.18
C ASN A 287 41.87 -9.11 27.32
N ASN A 288 41.80 -8.03 26.52
CA ASN A 288 42.95 -7.59 25.71
C ASN A 288 44.09 -6.97 26.53
N SER A 289 43.83 -6.51 27.76
CA SER A 289 44.86 -5.99 28.68
C SER A 289 45.55 -7.07 29.50
N SER A 290 44.96 -8.26 29.65
CA SER A 290 45.55 -9.40 30.37
C SER A 290 46.33 -10.37 29.48
N GLU A 291 46.19 -10.29 28.14
CA GLU A 291 47.01 -11.06 27.19
C GLU A 291 48.31 -10.33 26.77
N ASN A 292 48.47 -9.05 27.14
CA ASN A 292 49.63 -8.22 26.80
C ASN A 292 50.55 -7.89 27.99
N ASN A 293 50.46 -8.64 29.09
CA ASN A 293 51.36 -8.56 30.25
C ASN A 293 52.00 -9.92 30.53
#